data_AF-A0A1X1N3S8-F1
#
_entry.id   AF-A0A1X1N3S8-F1
#
_cell.length_a   1.000
_cell.length_b   1.000
_cell.length_c   1.000
_cell.angle_alpha   90.00
_cell.angle_beta   90.00
_cell.angle_gamma   90.00
#
_symmetry.space_group_name_H-M   'P 1'
#
loop_
_entity.id
_entity.type
_entity.pdbx_description
1 polymer ?
#
loop_
_entity_poly.entity_id
_entity_poly.type
_entity_poly.pdbx_seq_one_letter_code
_entity_poly.pdbx_strand_id
1 'polypeptide(L)'
;MDDLPKLEIEGGEWYLAVPPPAMPVPAAHLPPELHGKPAMASIPGVGVLHDMRVVGDAHRDSAGTWLHLVPELDFWRSQYESGQQMAPRRLPIDWVYIEHRLPYEPPSPGDPPPPPPPLAGDPRALLRRLSPRPDLPGGRMPVPARTVGHLHGRRIIQVTPLGFAWDLRAVSEPYEDANHDVVVRLTSVPEYYRWVLTGADPDPAPVNLYLLWTE
;
A
#
# COMPACT_ATOMS: atom_id res chain seq x y z
N MET A 1 -7.95 20.63 4.31
CA MET A 1 -9.42 20.51 4.11
C MET A 1 -9.80 19.13 4.58
N ASP A 2 -10.11 19.02 5.87
CA ASP A 2 -11.07 18.11 6.54
C ASP A 2 -11.41 16.72 5.94
N ASP A 3 -10.46 16.04 5.30
CA ASP A 3 -10.74 14.82 4.51
C ASP A 3 -10.61 13.51 5.30
N LEU A 4 -10.46 13.59 6.62
CA LEU A 4 -10.53 12.42 7.47
C LEU A 4 -11.85 12.44 8.23
N PRO A 5 -12.74 11.47 7.97
CA PRO A 5 -14.09 11.52 8.47
C PRO A 5 -14.07 11.46 10.01
N LYS A 6 -14.59 12.52 10.65
CA LYS A 6 -14.98 12.47 12.06
C LYS A 6 -16.14 11.47 12.18
N LEU A 7 -15.80 10.23 12.53
CA LEU A 7 -16.76 9.14 12.64
C LEU A 7 -17.17 9.01 14.11
N GLU A 8 -18.22 9.73 14.50
CA GLU A 8 -19.04 9.30 15.63
C GLU A 8 -19.94 8.16 15.15
N ILE A 9 -19.65 6.92 15.55
CA ILE A 9 -20.52 5.77 15.24
C ILE A 9 -20.67 4.87 16.47
N GLU A 10 -21.93 4.67 16.87
CA GLU A 10 -22.37 3.65 17.82
C GLU A 10 -22.02 2.24 17.33
N GLY A 11 -21.56 1.39 18.25
CA GLY A 11 -21.40 -0.08 18.15
C GLY A 11 -21.53 -0.77 16.79
N GLY A 12 -20.43 -1.36 16.31
CA GLY A 12 -20.43 -2.36 15.23
C GLY A 12 -19.08 -3.05 15.11
N GLU A 13 -19.03 -4.32 14.69
CA GLU A 13 -17.81 -5.14 14.61
C GLU A 13 -16.81 -4.70 13.51
N TRP A 14 -17.05 -3.58 12.81
CA TRP A 14 -16.23 -3.10 11.69
C TRP A 14 -14.76 -2.84 12.07
N TYR A 15 -14.47 -2.45 13.32
CA TYR A 15 -13.10 -2.24 13.81
C TYR A 15 -12.31 -3.54 13.97
N LEU A 16 -12.97 -4.71 13.90
CA LEU A 16 -12.33 -6.02 13.89
C LEU A 16 -12.01 -6.52 12.48
N ALA A 17 -12.41 -5.78 11.44
CA ALA A 17 -12.18 -6.18 10.05
C ALA A 17 -10.68 -6.29 9.75
N VAL A 18 -10.31 -7.36 9.05
CA VAL A 18 -8.95 -7.60 8.58
C VAL A 18 -8.86 -7.13 7.13
N PRO A 19 -7.95 -6.20 6.79
CA PRO A 19 -7.76 -5.80 5.40
C PRO A 19 -7.44 -6.98 4.48
N PRO A 20 -7.90 -6.99 3.22
CA PRO A 20 -7.44 -7.96 2.24
C PRO A 20 -5.98 -7.69 1.87
N PRO A 21 -5.23 -8.69 1.37
CA PRO A 21 -3.90 -8.46 0.83
C PRO A 21 -3.92 -7.56 -0.41
N ALA A 22 -2.87 -6.77 -0.58
CA ALA A 22 -2.60 -6.11 -1.87
C ALA A 22 -1.99 -7.15 -2.81
N MET A 23 -2.67 -7.42 -3.92
CA MET A 23 -2.33 -8.50 -4.83
C MET A 23 -1.62 -7.97 -6.07
N PRO A 24 -0.51 -8.59 -6.50
CA PRO A 24 0.11 -8.27 -7.79
C PRO A 24 -0.79 -8.75 -8.93
N VAL A 25 -1.21 -7.83 -9.79
CA VAL A 25 -1.97 -8.14 -11.01
C VAL A 25 -1.09 -7.85 -12.23
N PRO A 26 -0.94 -8.79 -13.18
CA PRO A 26 -0.17 -8.53 -14.40
C PRO A 26 -0.67 -7.27 -15.12
N ALA A 27 0.24 -6.35 -15.43
CA ALA A 27 -0.10 -5.08 -16.07
C ALA A 27 -0.75 -5.28 -17.44
N ALA A 28 -0.40 -6.36 -18.15
CA ALA A 28 -0.99 -6.74 -19.43
C ALA A 28 -2.49 -7.02 -19.38
N HIS A 29 -3.06 -7.27 -18.19
CA HIS A 29 -4.49 -7.54 -18.01
C HIS A 29 -5.29 -6.31 -17.59
N LEU A 30 -4.63 -5.16 -17.41
CA LEU A 30 -5.24 -3.95 -16.90
C LEU A 30 -5.49 -2.92 -18.03
N PRO A 31 -6.40 -1.96 -17.80
CA PRO A 31 -6.58 -0.81 -18.69
C PRO A 31 -5.27 -0.01 -18.88
N PRO A 32 -5.14 0.77 -19.98
CA PRO A 32 -3.90 1.47 -20.32
C PRO A 32 -3.53 2.60 -19.35
N GLU A 33 -4.47 3.12 -18.56
CA GLU A 33 -4.24 4.20 -17.58
C GLU A 33 -3.46 3.68 -16.36
N LEU A 34 -2.16 3.45 -16.54
CA LEU A 34 -1.28 2.90 -15.52
C LEU A 34 -0.36 3.93 -14.88
N HIS A 35 -0.21 5.13 -15.48
CA HIS A 35 0.67 6.19 -14.97
C HIS A 35 0.45 6.45 -13.47
N GLY A 36 1.55 6.50 -12.72
CA GLY A 36 1.55 6.78 -11.29
C GLY A 36 1.09 5.63 -10.40
N LYS A 37 0.55 4.53 -10.94
CA LYS A 37 0.13 3.38 -10.12
C LYS A 37 1.34 2.69 -9.48
N PRO A 38 1.23 2.23 -8.21
CA PRO A 38 2.26 1.40 -7.58
C PRO A 38 2.44 0.09 -8.34
N ALA A 39 3.69 -0.28 -8.57
CA ALA A 39 4.06 -1.41 -9.41
C ALA A 39 5.22 -2.21 -8.81
N MET A 40 5.35 -3.43 -9.31
CA MET A 40 6.46 -4.34 -9.07
C MET A 40 6.97 -4.85 -10.41
N ALA A 41 8.25 -5.16 -10.48
CA ALA A 41 8.86 -5.81 -11.65
C ALA A 41 9.37 -7.19 -11.28
N SER A 42 8.85 -8.23 -11.94
CA SER A 42 9.38 -9.59 -11.91
C SER A 42 10.41 -9.73 -13.04
N ILE A 43 11.69 -9.77 -12.70
CA ILE A 43 12.76 -9.79 -13.69
C ILE A 43 13.46 -11.15 -13.66
N PRO A 44 13.35 -11.95 -14.73
CA PRO A 44 13.98 -13.27 -14.80
C PRO A 44 15.48 -13.21 -14.47
N GLY A 45 15.92 -14.06 -13.55
CA GLY A 45 17.32 -14.14 -13.12
C GLY A 45 17.79 -13.01 -12.19
N VAL A 46 16.95 -12.02 -11.88
CA VAL A 46 17.26 -10.91 -10.96
C VAL A 46 16.38 -10.96 -9.71
N GLY A 47 15.09 -11.25 -9.87
CA GLY A 47 14.11 -11.29 -8.78
C GLY A 47 13.04 -10.21 -8.91
N VAL A 48 12.42 -9.84 -7.79
CA VAL A 48 11.31 -8.88 -7.75
C VAL A 48 11.80 -7.53 -7.25
N LEU A 49 11.53 -6.47 -8.02
CA LEU A 49 11.65 -5.09 -7.56
C LEU A 49 10.32 -4.61 -7.03
N HIS A 50 10.34 -4.11 -5.80
CA HIS A 50 9.19 -3.51 -5.12
C HIS A 50 9.31 -1.98 -5.08
N ASP A 51 8.24 -1.33 -4.65
CA ASP A 51 8.19 0.13 -4.42
C ASP A 51 8.54 0.93 -5.68
N MET A 52 8.00 0.48 -6.82
CA MET A 52 8.12 1.15 -8.11
C MET A 52 6.81 1.85 -8.46
N ARG A 53 6.86 2.80 -9.39
CA ARG A 53 5.69 3.43 -10.02
C ARG A 53 5.83 3.46 -11.53
N VAL A 54 4.71 3.31 -12.22
CA VAL A 54 4.64 3.43 -13.67
C VAL A 54 4.75 4.89 -14.10
N VAL A 55 5.51 5.16 -15.16
CA VAL A 55 5.63 6.49 -15.76
C VAL A 55 5.24 6.42 -17.23
N GLY A 56 4.22 7.20 -17.56
CA GLY A 56 3.64 7.28 -18.89
C GLY A 56 2.78 6.07 -19.24
N ASP A 57 2.44 5.95 -20.51
CA ASP A 57 1.55 4.90 -21.01
C ASP A 57 2.33 3.66 -21.49
N ALA A 58 1.61 2.57 -21.77
CA ALA A 58 2.19 1.41 -22.41
C ALA A 58 2.60 1.74 -23.85
N HIS A 59 3.84 1.39 -24.22
CA HIS A 59 4.38 1.62 -25.55
C HIS A 59 4.47 0.31 -26.31
N ARG A 60 3.99 0.27 -27.56
CA ARG A 60 4.09 -0.90 -28.42
C ARG A 60 5.04 -0.65 -29.58
N ASP A 61 5.98 -1.56 -29.77
CA ASP A 61 6.90 -1.56 -30.91
C ASP A 61 6.99 -2.97 -31.54
N SER A 62 7.92 -3.15 -32.49
CA SER A 62 8.12 -4.44 -33.17
C SER A 62 8.65 -5.54 -32.24
N ALA A 63 9.20 -5.21 -31.08
CA ALA A 63 9.75 -6.15 -30.12
C ALA A 63 8.76 -6.51 -28.99
N GLY A 64 7.63 -5.79 -28.86
CA GLY A 64 6.58 -6.11 -27.90
C GLY A 64 5.92 -4.87 -27.30
N THR A 65 5.23 -5.07 -26.18
CA THR A 65 4.65 -4.00 -25.36
C THR A 65 5.51 -3.78 -24.13
N TRP A 66 5.77 -2.50 -23.81
CA TRP A 66 6.72 -2.08 -22.80
C TRP A 66 6.12 -1.02 -21.89
N LEU A 67 6.56 -1.02 -20.63
CA LEU A 67 6.27 0.02 -19.64
C LEU A 67 7.56 0.58 -19.08
N HIS A 68 7.49 1.80 -18.57
CA HIS A 68 8.59 2.44 -17.87
C HIS A 68 8.28 2.52 -16.38
N LEU A 69 9.19 2.04 -15.55
CA LEU A 69 9.09 2.09 -14.09
C LEU A 69 10.19 2.95 -13.49
N VAL A 70 9.89 3.64 -12.39
CA VAL A 70 10.88 4.30 -11.53
C VAL A 70 10.65 3.93 -10.07
N PRO A 71 11.66 4.06 -9.19
CA PRO A 71 11.43 4.01 -7.75
C PRO A 71 10.36 5.01 -7.31
N GLU A 72 9.54 4.65 -6.31
CA GLU A 72 8.46 5.51 -5.82
C GLU A 72 8.97 6.89 -5.37
N LEU A 73 10.13 6.96 -4.71
CA LEU A 73 10.75 8.22 -4.31
C LEU A 73 11.09 9.11 -5.53
N ASP A 74 11.61 8.53 -6.61
CA ASP A 74 11.97 9.28 -7.81
C ASP A 74 10.73 9.76 -8.57
N PHE A 75 9.64 8.96 -8.57
CA PHE A 75 8.34 9.39 -9.07
C PHE A 75 7.83 10.62 -8.33
N TRP A 76 7.85 10.61 -6.99
CA TRP A 76 7.38 11.75 -6.21
C TRP A 76 8.32 12.94 -6.31
N ARG A 77 9.63 12.72 -6.37
CA ARG A 77 10.61 13.80 -6.61
C ARG A 77 10.30 14.55 -7.89
N SER A 78 9.95 13.84 -8.98
CA SER A 78 9.60 14.49 -10.25
C SER A 78 8.30 15.30 -10.20
N GLN A 79 7.42 15.07 -9.21
CA GLN A 79 6.19 15.86 -9.04
C GLN A 79 6.46 17.20 -8.35
N TYR A 80 7.50 17.29 -7.51
CA TYR A 80 7.77 18.46 -6.68
C TYR A 80 8.99 19.26 -7.14
N GLU A 81 9.94 18.63 -7.82
CA GLU A 81 11.17 19.27 -8.32
C GLU A 81 11.16 19.36 -9.86
N SER A 82 10.95 20.58 -10.36
CA SER A 82 10.98 20.87 -11.79
C SER A 82 12.36 20.59 -12.41
N GLY A 83 12.39 19.93 -13.56
CA GLY A 83 13.63 19.66 -14.32
C GLY A 83 14.43 18.46 -13.82
N GLN A 84 13.93 17.73 -12.81
CA GLN A 84 14.56 16.51 -12.35
C GLN A 84 14.54 15.45 -13.45
N GLN A 85 15.71 15.00 -13.88
CA GLN A 85 15.81 13.91 -14.84
C GLN A 85 15.52 12.59 -14.13
N MET A 86 14.42 11.95 -14.52
CA MET A 86 14.14 10.57 -14.15
C MET A 86 14.99 9.64 -15.00
N ALA A 87 15.34 8.47 -14.48
CA ALA A 87 15.95 7.39 -15.24
C ALA A 87 14.98 6.19 -15.29
N PRO A 88 13.88 6.25 -16.07
CA PRO A 88 12.91 5.19 -16.11
C PRO A 88 13.50 3.91 -16.68
N ARG A 89 13.21 2.79 -16.01
CA ARG A 89 13.57 1.46 -16.49
C ARG A 89 12.49 0.97 -17.46
N ARG A 90 12.86 0.80 -18.72
CA ARG A 90 12.01 0.14 -19.73
C ARG A 90 11.98 -1.36 -19.50
N LEU A 91 10.78 -1.92 -19.31
CA LEU A 91 10.55 -3.35 -19.05
C LEU A 91 9.44 -3.89 -19.95
N PRO A 92 9.51 -5.16 -20.39
CA PRO A 92 8.37 -5.81 -21.05
C PRO A 92 7.14 -5.75 -20.15
N ILE A 93 5.95 -5.51 -20.72
CA ILE A 93 4.71 -5.42 -19.92
C ILE A 93 4.43 -6.71 -19.14
N ASP A 94 4.84 -7.87 -19.67
CA ASP A 94 4.67 -9.18 -19.04
C ASP A 94 5.51 -9.35 -17.76
N TRP A 95 6.48 -8.46 -17.54
CA TRP A 95 7.31 -8.46 -16.34
C TRP A 95 6.79 -7.48 -15.28
N VAL A 96 5.76 -6.68 -15.60
CA VAL A 96 5.24 -5.63 -14.73
C VAL A 96 3.93 -6.08 -14.10
N TYR A 97 3.85 -5.89 -12.79
CA TYR A 97 2.68 -6.18 -11.98
C TYR A 97 2.25 -4.91 -11.26
N ILE A 98 0.96 -4.61 -11.27
CA ILE A 98 0.39 -3.49 -10.53
C ILE A 98 -0.08 -4.00 -9.17
N GLU A 99 0.20 -3.23 -8.12
CA GLU A 99 -0.37 -3.50 -6.79
C GLU A 99 -1.86 -3.20 -6.84
N HIS A 100 -2.69 -4.24 -6.88
CA HIS A 100 -4.13 -4.15 -6.88
C HIS A 100 -4.66 -4.38 -5.47
N ARG A 101 -5.36 -3.39 -4.94
CA ARG A 101 -6.04 -3.47 -3.65
C ARG A 101 -7.47 -3.89 -3.89
N LEU A 102 -7.87 -5.01 -3.30
CA LEU A 102 -9.22 -5.52 -3.47
C LEU A 102 -10.22 -4.55 -2.81
N PRO A 103 -11.37 -4.27 -3.46
CA PRO A 103 -12.44 -3.55 -2.81
C PRO A 103 -12.89 -4.33 -1.56
N TYR A 104 -13.22 -3.61 -0.50
CA TYR A 104 -13.78 -4.20 0.71
C TYR A 104 -15.27 -4.46 0.51
N GLU A 105 -15.69 -5.70 0.71
CA GLU A 105 -17.09 -6.05 0.89
C GLU A 105 -17.31 -6.29 2.40
N PRO A 106 -18.14 -5.47 3.08
CA PRO A 106 -18.44 -5.69 4.49
C PRO A 106 -19.14 -7.03 4.68
N PRO A 107 -18.83 -7.78 5.76
CA PRO A 107 -19.53 -9.02 6.06
C PRO A 107 -21.03 -8.75 6.24
N SER A 108 -21.86 -9.60 5.65
CA SER A 108 -23.31 -9.51 5.82
C SER A 108 -23.70 -9.95 7.23
N PRO A 109 -24.81 -9.42 7.79
CA PRO A 109 -25.31 -9.90 9.08
C PRO A 109 -25.56 -11.41 9.04
N GLY A 110 -24.83 -12.16 9.88
CA GLY A 110 -24.90 -13.63 9.93
C GLY A 110 -23.76 -14.35 9.21
N ASP A 111 -22.87 -13.64 8.52
CA ASP A 111 -21.62 -14.23 8.05
C ASP A 111 -20.77 -14.67 9.25
N PRO A 112 -20.10 -15.84 9.16
CA PRO A 112 -19.16 -16.24 10.21
C PRO A 112 -18.05 -15.18 10.31
N PRO A 113 -17.59 -14.87 11.54
CA PRO A 113 -16.51 -13.91 11.72
C PRO A 113 -15.29 -14.34 10.89
N PRO A 114 -14.57 -13.39 10.28
CA PRO A 114 -13.39 -13.72 9.49
C PRO A 114 -12.41 -14.53 10.36
N PRO A 115 -11.75 -15.55 9.79
CA PRO A 115 -10.81 -16.35 10.55
C PRO A 115 -9.74 -15.42 11.16
N PRO A 116 -9.34 -15.66 12.42
CA PRO A 116 -8.33 -14.82 13.06
C PRO A 116 -7.07 -14.77 12.19
N PRO A 117 -6.38 -13.62 12.14
CA PRO A 117 -5.14 -13.52 11.39
C PRO A 117 -4.18 -14.63 11.87
N PRO A 118 -3.47 -15.29 10.95
CA PRO A 118 -2.56 -16.37 11.33
C PRO A 118 -1.54 -15.85 12.34
N LEU A 119 -1.39 -16.57 13.45
CA LEU A 119 -0.37 -16.29 14.44
C LEU A 119 1.01 -16.46 13.80
N ALA A 120 1.96 -15.60 14.19
CA ALA A 120 3.35 -15.73 13.78
C ALA A 120 3.86 -17.14 14.14
N GLY A 121 4.27 -17.91 13.12
CA GLY A 121 4.74 -19.29 13.27
C GLY A 121 3.75 -20.39 12.86
N ASP A 122 2.52 -20.06 12.43
CA ASP A 122 1.59 -21.07 11.86
C ASP A 122 2.13 -21.64 10.53
N PRO A 123 2.40 -22.95 10.42
CA PRO A 123 2.84 -23.58 9.17
C PRO A 123 1.87 -23.36 8.00
N ARG A 124 0.57 -23.20 8.27
CA ARG A 124 -0.43 -22.89 7.24
C ARG A 124 -0.25 -21.48 6.68
N ALA A 125 0.28 -20.55 7.47
CA ALA A 125 0.61 -19.22 7.01
C ALA A 125 1.76 -19.25 6.00
N LEU A 126 2.76 -20.13 6.21
CA LEU A 126 3.82 -20.36 5.22
C LEU A 126 3.25 -20.93 3.92
N LEU A 127 2.40 -21.95 4.01
CA LEU A 127 1.76 -22.56 2.82
C LEU A 127 0.93 -21.56 2.02
N ARG A 128 0.19 -20.65 2.70
CA ARG A 128 -0.56 -19.56 2.06
C ARG A 128 0.34 -18.50 1.39
N ARG A 129 1.62 -18.44 1.76
CA ARG A 129 2.62 -17.51 1.22
C ARG A 129 3.53 -18.13 0.18
N LEU A 130 3.34 -19.40 -0.18
CA LEU A 130 4.14 -20.05 -1.22
C LEU A 130 3.87 -19.39 -2.57
N SER A 131 4.90 -18.72 -3.10
CA SER A 131 4.85 -18.22 -4.46
C SER A 131 4.96 -19.40 -5.43
N PRO A 132 4.13 -19.46 -6.49
CA PRO A 132 4.17 -20.56 -7.46
C PRO A 132 5.48 -20.59 -8.26
N ARG A 133 6.24 -19.49 -8.29
CA ARG A 133 7.60 -19.42 -8.84
C ARG A 133 8.47 -18.46 -8.03
N PRO A 134 9.80 -18.63 -8.03
CA PRO A 134 10.71 -17.77 -7.27
C PRO A 134 10.69 -16.29 -7.69
N ASP A 135 10.38 -16.02 -8.95
CA ASP A 135 10.42 -14.69 -9.56
C ASP A 135 9.08 -13.96 -9.55
N LEU A 136 7.98 -14.63 -9.18
CA LEU A 136 6.67 -13.97 -9.13
C LEU A 136 6.51 -13.14 -7.86
N PRO A 137 6.06 -11.87 -7.96
CA PRO A 137 5.73 -11.08 -6.78
C PRO A 137 4.64 -11.79 -5.98
N GLY A 138 4.84 -11.89 -4.66
CA GLY A 138 3.81 -12.34 -3.74
C GLY A 138 2.86 -11.20 -3.36
N GLY A 139 1.65 -11.54 -2.91
CA GLY A 139 0.76 -10.57 -2.28
C GLY A 139 1.36 -9.99 -1.00
N ARG A 140 1.12 -8.70 -0.76
CA ARG A 140 1.48 -8.04 0.50
C ARG A 140 0.37 -8.30 1.52
N MET A 141 0.68 -9.13 2.52
CA MET A 141 -0.26 -9.53 3.56
C MET A 141 -0.27 -8.47 4.65
N PRO A 142 -1.45 -7.94 5.02
CA PRO A 142 -1.53 -6.92 6.05
C PRO A 142 -1.15 -7.50 7.41
N VAL A 143 -0.35 -6.75 8.15
CA VAL A 143 0.11 -7.10 9.50
C VAL A 143 -0.42 -6.06 10.49
N PRO A 144 -0.99 -6.45 11.65
CA PRO A 144 -1.48 -5.48 12.61
C PRO A 144 -0.35 -4.55 13.06
N ALA A 145 -0.54 -3.23 12.99
CA ALA A 145 0.51 -2.24 13.24
C ALA A 145 1.11 -2.38 14.65
N ARG A 146 0.30 -2.77 15.65
CA ARG A 146 0.73 -3.05 17.03
C ARG A 146 1.79 -4.16 17.17
N THR A 147 1.97 -4.99 16.15
CA THR A 147 2.95 -6.10 16.15
C THR A 147 4.24 -5.76 15.41
N VAL A 148 4.30 -4.59 14.79
CA VAL A 148 5.43 -4.13 13.97
C VAL A 148 6.33 -3.24 14.83
N GLY A 149 7.65 -3.49 14.79
CA GLY A 149 8.60 -2.80 15.67
C GLY A 149 8.83 -1.31 15.38
N HIS A 150 8.54 -0.84 14.17
CA HIS A 150 8.70 0.56 13.75
C HIS A 150 7.63 0.93 12.74
N LEU A 151 6.90 2.01 12.97
CA LEU A 151 5.84 2.47 12.06
C LEU A 151 6.23 3.67 11.21
N HIS A 152 7.13 4.53 11.68
CA HIS A 152 7.47 5.76 10.98
C HIS A 152 7.88 5.50 9.52
N GLY A 153 7.24 6.20 8.58
CA GLY A 153 7.45 6.09 7.15
C GLY A 153 6.85 4.84 6.49
N ARG A 154 6.27 3.88 7.22
CA ARG A 154 5.65 2.69 6.62
C ARG A 154 4.33 3.02 5.93
N ARG A 155 3.98 2.21 4.92
CA ARG A 155 2.65 2.20 4.30
C ARG A 155 1.65 1.61 5.28
N ILE A 156 0.58 2.34 5.52
CA ILE A 156 -0.47 2.02 6.50
C ILE A 156 -1.80 1.84 5.78
N ILE A 157 -2.57 0.89 6.27
CA ILE A 157 -3.97 0.68 5.97
C ILE A 157 -4.75 1.04 7.24
N GLN A 158 -5.72 1.93 7.12
CA GLN A 158 -6.61 2.28 8.23
C GLN A 158 -7.96 1.58 8.03
N VAL A 159 -8.43 0.90 9.08
CA VAL A 159 -9.79 0.40 9.16
C VAL A 159 -10.74 1.55 9.48
N THR A 160 -11.76 1.73 8.65
CA THR A 160 -12.81 2.73 8.81
C THR A 160 -14.19 2.05 8.72
N PRO A 161 -15.25 2.71 9.18
CA PRO A 161 -16.63 2.23 9.01
C PRO A 161 -17.06 2.09 7.55
N LEU A 162 -16.42 2.81 6.63
CA LEU A 162 -16.69 2.74 5.18
C LEU A 162 -15.81 1.68 4.47
N GLY A 163 -14.95 0.97 5.21
CA GLY A 163 -13.98 0.02 4.67
C GLY A 163 -12.55 0.43 4.96
N PHE A 164 -11.62 0.11 4.05
CA PHE A 164 -10.19 0.35 4.28
C PHE A 164 -9.70 1.58 3.53
N ALA A 165 -9.09 2.52 4.27
CA ALA A 165 -8.35 3.62 3.68
C ALA A 165 -6.90 3.18 3.40
N TRP A 166 -6.50 3.34 2.15
CA TRP A 166 -5.18 2.98 1.63
C TRP A 166 -4.38 4.23 1.28
N ASP A 167 -3.14 4.05 0.80
CA ASP A 167 -2.24 5.16 0.45
C ASP A 167 -1.97 6.12 1.61
N LEU A 168 -1.88 5.58 2.82
CA LEU A 168 -1.46 6.31 4.01
C LEU A 168 -0.01 5.94 4.37
N ARG A 169 0.69 6.88 5.00
CA ARG A 169 1.98 6.65 5.64
C ARG A 169 1.97 7.19 7.06
N ALA A 170 2.61 6.47 7.97
CA ALA A 170 2.82 6.96 9.32
C ALA A 170 3.94 8.00 9.35
N VAL A 171 3.72 9.11 10.06
CA VAL A 171 4.72 10.17 10.29
C VAL A 171 5.17 10.23 11.75
N SER A 172 4.66 9.33 12.60
CA SER A 172 5.11 9.15 13.98
C SER A 172 5.22 7.68 14.33
N GLU A 173 5.94 7.40 15.41
CA GLU A 173 5.76 6.14 16.16
C GLU A 173 4.48 6.23 17.01
N PRO A 174 3.99 5.11 17.58
CA PRO A 174 2.88 5.13 18.53
C PRO A 174 3.17 6.03 19.73
N TYR A 175 2.21 6.86 20.10
CA TYR A 175 2.27 7.71 21.29
C TYR A 175 0.90 7.82 21.95
N GLU A 176 0.88 8.23 23.21
CA GLU A 176 -0.33 8.44 23.97
C GLU A 176 -0.87 9.86 23.74
N ASP A 177 -2.15 9.98 23.41
CA ASP A 177 -2.80 11.28 23.20
C ASP A 177 -3.38 11.89 24.49
N ALA A 178 -4.08 13.02 24.37
CA ALA A 178 -4.67 13.71 25.52
C ALA A 178 -5.79 12.92 26.22
N ASN A 179 -6.35 11.89 25.58
CA ASN A 179 -7.40 11.03 26.12
C ASN A 179 -6.84 9.70 26.66
N HIS A 180 -5.52 9.54 26.71
CA HIS A 180 -4.83 8.29 27.03
C HIS A 180 -5.03 7.17 26.01
N ASP A 181 -5.40 7.51 24.77
CA ASP A 181 -5.46 6.55 23.67
C ASP A 181 -4.09 6.42 23.00
N VAL A 182 -3.74 5.19 22.58
CA VAL A 182 -2.51 4.94 21.82
C VAL A 182 -2.79 5.20 20.33
N VAL A 183 -2.21 6.28 19.81
CA VAL A 183 -2.44 6.75 18.44
C VAL A 183 -1.15 6.80 17.63
N VAL A 184 -1.29 6.86 16.30
CA VAL A 184 -0.21 7.11 15.34
C VAL A 184 -0.67 8.24 14.43
N ARG A 185 0.23 9.19 14.12
CA ARG A 185 -0.03 10.24 13.14
C ARG A 185 0.14 9.70 11.73
N LEU A 186 -0.91 9.84 10.93
CA LEU A 186 -0.94 9.41 9.53
C LEU A 186 -1.07 10.60 8.59
N THR A 187 -0.54 10.45 7.39
CA THR A 187 -0.79 11.36 6.26
C THR A 187 -0.89 10.58 4.96
N SER A 188 -1.35 11.20 3.88
CA SER A 188 -1.42 10.54 2.58
C SER A 188 -0.03 10.32 1.98
N VAL A 189 0.14 9.34 1.09
CA VAL A 189 1.42 9.11 0.40
C VAL A 189 1.95 10.36 -0.32
N PRO A 190 1.15 11.10 -1.13
CA PRO A 190 1.61 12.35 -1.75
C PRO A 190 2.12 13.35 -0.71
N GLU A 191 1.35 13.56 0.36
CA GLU A 191 1.68 14.54 1.40
C GLU A 191 2.94 14.14 2.19
N TYR A 192 3.11 12.85 2.46
CA TYR A 192 4.33 12.31 3.06
C TYR A 192 5.56 12.63 2.22
N TYR A 193 5.51 12.38 0.91
CA TYR A 193 6.66 12.66 0.03
C TYR A 193 6.88 14.16 -0.18
N ARG A 194 5.82 14.97 -0.25
CA ARG A 194 5.93 16.43 -0.24
C ARG A 194 6.72 16.89 0.98
N TRP A 195 6.36 16.39 2.17
CA TRP A 195 7.07 16.71 3.41
C TRP A 195 8.53 16.27 3.38
N VAL A 196 8.81 15.01 3.04
CA VAL A 196 10.18 14.48 3.02
C VAL A 196 11.09 15.21 2.02
N LEU A 197 10.56 15.60 0.86
CA LEU A 197 11.35 16.23 -0.20
C LEU A 197 11.50 17.74 -0.03
N THR A 198 10.45 18.43 0.42
CA THR A 198 10.43 19.91 0.50
C THR A 198 10.64 20.45 1.91
N GLY A 199 10.54 19.61 2.93
CA GLY A 199 10.55 20.01 4.34
C GLY A 199 9.27 20.72 4.80
N ALA A 200 8.28 20.90 3.93
CA ALA A 200 7.03 21.56 4.29
C ALA A 200 6.16 20.65 5.16
N ASP A 201 5.79 21.11 6.34
CA ASP A 201 5.08 20.31 7.33
C ASP A 201 3.81 19.68 6.74
N PRO A 202 3.54 18.39 7.04
CA PRO A 202 2.30 17.76 6.69
C PRO A 202 1.20 18.20 7.65
N ASP A 203 -0.06 17.96 7.28
CA ASP A 203 -1.21 18.04 8.20
C ASP A 203 -1.63 16.61 8.61
N PRO A 204 -0.93 15.96 9.56
CA PRO A 204 -1.21 14.58 9.91
C PRO A 204 -2.35 14.47 10.90
N ALA A 205 -3.14 13.40 10.77
CA ALA A 205 -4.19 13.09 11.73
C ALA A 205 -3.78 11.96 12.67
N PRO A 206 -4.06 12.10 13.99
CA PRO A 206 -3.92 11.00 14.93
C PRO A 206 -5.01 9.94 14.68
N VAL A 207 -4.60 8.68 14.58
CA VAL A 207 -5.51 7.54 14.44
C VAL A 207 -5.14 6.47 15.46
N ASN A 208 -6.16 5.90 16.10
CA ASN A 208 -6.01 4.83 17.09
C ASN A 208 -5.25 3.63 16.51
N LEU A 209 -4.21 3.17 17.23
CA LEU A 209 -3.31 2.12 16.79
C LEU A 209 -4.03 0.79 16.50
N TYR A 210 -5.11 0.49 17.22
CA TYR A 210 -5.87 -0.75 17.02
C TYR A 210 -6.62 -0.80 15.67
N LEU A 211 -6.81 0.34 15.00
CA LEU A 211 -7.41 0.43 13.66
C LEU A 211 -6.38 0.32 12.53
N LEU A 212 -5.09 0.15 12.85
CA LEU A 212 -4.02 0.27 11.87
C LEU A 212 -3.38 -1.06 11.52
N TRP A 213 -3.12 -1.23 10.23
CA TRP A 213 -2.37 -2.35 9.66
C TRP A 213 -1.26 -1.82 8.77
N THR A 214 -0.14 -2.53 8.69
CA THR A 214 0.93 -2.25 7.74
C THR A 214 0.78 -3.12 6.51
N GLU A 215 1.10 -2.58 5.33
CA GLU A 215 1.21 -3.36 4.08
C GLU A 215 2.45 -4.27 4.06
#